data_AF-A0A2J7ZKQ2-F1
#
_entry.id   AF-A0A2J7ZKQ2-F1
#
_cell.length_a   1.000
_cell.length_b   1.000
_cell.length_c   1.000
_cell.angle_alpha   90.00
_cell.angle_beta   90.00
_cell.angle_gamma   90.00
#
_symmetry.space_group_name_H-M   'P 1'
#
loop_
_entity.id
_entity.type
_entity.pdbx_description
1 polymer ?
#
loop_
_entity_poly.entity_id
_entity_poly.type
_entity_poly.pdbx_seq_one_letter_code
_entity_poly.pdbx_strand_id
1 'polypeptide(L)'
;MEAGRTSYKAGGSKQDAIEVPHRAFEAALELSQILDTGLDKETLSVLLELLDCGVNPEALATVVRELRREATEYAAAVERVNVASGTAVASTRARQ
;
A
#
# COMPACT_ATOMS: atom_id res chain seq x y z
N MET A 1 39.96 -44.25 26.69
CA MET A 1 40.19 -42.84 26.34
C MET A 1 39.04 -42.40 25.47
N GLU A 2 37.94 -41.90 26.05
CA GLU A 2 36.86 -41.31 25.25
C GLU A 2 36.04 -40.37 26.14
N ALA A 3 36.04 -39.08 25.80
CA ALA A 3 34.99 -38.09 26.07
C ALA A 3 35.52 -36.68 25.77
N GLY A 4 35.79 -36.40 24.50
CA GLY A 4 35.87 -35.02 24.02
C GLY A 4 34.46 -34.47 23.87
N ARG A 5 33.88 -33.96 24.97
CA ARG A 5 32.62 -33.19 24.91
C ARG A 5 32.93 -31.87 24.21
N THR A 6 32.73 -31.82 22.90
CA THR A 6 32.59 -30.55 22.18
C THR A 6 31.28 -29.92 22.65
N SER A 7 31.39 -29.04 23.63
CA SER A 7 30.31 -28.18 24.10
C SER A 7 29.99 -27.20 22.98
N TYR A 8 29.04 -27.56 22.12
CA TYR A 8 28.42 -26.60 21.21
C TYR A 8 27.61 -25.63 22.07
N LYS A 9 28.15 -24.43 22.27
CA LYS A 9 27.44 -23.34 22.93
C LYS A 9 26.11 -23.12 22.21
N ALA A 10 25.02 -23.41 22.91
CA ALA A 10 23.67 -23.00 22.53
C ALA A 10 23.57 -21.47 22.63
N GLY A 11 24.00 -20.78 21.59
CA GLY A 11 23.68 -19.38 21.33
C GLY A 11 22.38 -19.30 20.52
N GLY A 12 21.26 -19.74 21.11
CA GLY A 12 19.94 -19.54 20.52
C GLY A 12 19.50 -18.10 20.76
N SER A 13 19.75 -17.23 19.79
CA SER A 13 19.19 -15.88 19.77
C SER A 13 17.67 -15.97 19.81
N LYS A 14 17.06 -15.20 20.72
CA LYS A 14 15.62 -15.13 21.02
C LYS A 14 14.80 -14.46 19.89
N GLN A 15 15.18 -14.65 18.63
CA GLN A 15 14.72 -13.88 17.47
C GLN A 15 13.78 -14.65 16.52
N ASP A 16 13.50 -15.92 16.79
CA ASP A 16 12.60 -16.72 15.94
C ASP A 16 11.12 -16.60 16.33
N ALA A 17 10.79 -15.80 17.35
CA ALA A 17 9.41 -15.45 17.67
C ALA A 17 8.95 -14.27 16.81
N ILE A 18 9.14 -14.35 15.50
CA ILE A 18 8.55 -13.39 14.59
C ILE A 18 7.19 -13.93 14.23
N GLU A 19 6.16 -13.29 14.75
CA GLU A 19 4.77 -13.51 14.40
C GLU A 19 4.68 -13.63 12.87
N VAL A 20 4.36 -14.83 12.39
CA VAL A 20 4.22 -15.15 10.96
C VAL A 20 3.40 -14.12 10.18
N PRO A 21 2.33 -13.49 10.74
CA PRO A 21 1.61 -12.41 10.09
C PRO A 21 2.48 -11.21 9.68
N HIS A 22 3.46 -10.84 10.51
CA HIS A 22 4.31 -9.68 10.24
C HIS A 22 5.25 -9.93 9.06
N ARG A 23 5.92 -11.08 9.04
CA ARG A 23 6.79 -11.49 7.91
C ARG A 23 6.02 -11.66 6.61
N ALA A 24 4.81 -12.24 6.68
CA ALA A 24 3.97 -12.43 5.50
C ALA A 24 3.54 -11.07 4.90
N PHE A 25 3.20 -10.11 5.74
CA PHE A 25 2.86 -8.76 5.31
C PHE A 25 4.06 -8.03 4.69
N GLU A 26 5.24 -8.11 5.31
CA GLU A 26 6.47 -7.53 4.75
C GLU A 26 6.80 -8.10 3.37
N ALA A 27 6.72 -9.42 3.22
CA ALA A 27 6.92 -10.08 1.92
C ALA A 27 5.90 -9.63 0.87
N ALA A 28 4.63 -9.47 1.24
CA ALA A 28 3.60 -8.96 0.34
C ALA A 28 3.89 -7.51 -0.10
N LEU A 29 4.39 -6.67 0.81
CA LEU A 29 4.78 -5.29 0.50
C LEU A 29 6.00 -5.22 -0.42
N GLU A 30 7.00 -6.08 -0.21
CA GLU A 30 8.14 -6.17 -1.13
C GLU A 30 7.69 -6.64 -2.53
N LEU A 31 6.82 -7.65 -2.60
CA LEU A 31 6.25 -8.11 -3.88
C LEU A 31 5.46 -7.00 -4.59
N SER A 32 4.66 -6.23 -3.84
CA SER A 32 3.86 -5.15 -4.42
C SER A 32 4.72 -4.02 -5.00
N GLN A 33 5.90 -3.78 -4.42
CA GLN A 33 6.91 -2.83 -4.91
C GLN A 33 7.64 -3.36 -6.15
N ILE A 34 8.05 -4.64 -6.14
CA ILE A 34 8.72 -5.27 -7.29
C ILE A 34 7.81 -5.29 -8.52
N LEU A 35 6.52 -5.53 -8.32
CA LEU A 35 5.51 -5.53 -9.38
C LEU A 35 4.99 -4.13 -9.74
N ASP A 36 5.53 -3.09 -9.10
CA ASP A 36 5.16 -1.68 -9.30
C ASP A 36 3.64 -1.44 -9.29
N THR A 37 2.95 -2.10 -8.35
CA THR A 37 1.49 -1.99 -8.20
C THR A 37 1.05 -0.62 -7.67
N GLY A 38 2.00 0.16 -7.15
CA GLY A 38 1.74 1.45 -6.50
C GLY A 38 0.87 1.33 -5.24
N LEU A 39 0.86 0.17 -4.56
CA LEU A 39 0.17 -0.01 -3.28
C LEU A 39 1.05 0.48 -2.14
N ASP A 40 0.52 1.38 -1.32
CA ASP A 40 1.13 1.81 -0.07
C ASP A 40 0.81 0.81 1.06
N LYS A 41 1.54 0.95 2.18
CA LYS A 41 1.43 0.06 3.33
C LYS A 41 0.01 0.02 3.92
N GLU A 42 -0.67 1.16 4.00
CA GLU A 42 -2.00 1.24 4.59
C GLU A 42 -3.03 0.58 3.66
N THR A 43 -2.99 0.89 2.36
CA THR A 43 -3.85 0.25 1.37
C THR A 43 -3.64 -1.26 1.35
N LEU A 44 -2.40 -1.74 1.36
CA LEU A 44 -2.11 -3.18 1.37
C LEU A 44 -2.69 -3.87 2.60
N SER A 45 -2.64 -3.23 3.78
CA SER A 45 -3.24 -3.76 5.01
C SER A 45 -4.74 -3.94 4.87
N VAL A 46 -5.44 -2.92 4.38
CA VAL A 46 -6.89 -2.98 4.15
C VAL A 46 -7.25 -4.06 3.13
N LEU A 47 -6.48 -4.18 2.04
CA LEU A 47 -6.72 -5.21 1.04
C LEU A 47 -6.55 -6.63 1.61
N LEU A 48 -5.55 -6.86 2.46
CA LEU A 48 -5.38 -8.15 3.13
C LEU A 48 -6.53 -8.45 4.09
N GLU A 49 -6.99 -7.48 4.88
CA GLU A 49 -8.15 -7.66 5.77
C GLU A 49 -9.43 -8.02 4.98
N LEU A 50 -9.63 -7.41 3.81
CA LEU A 50 -10.73 -7.74 2.92
C LEU A 50 -10.60 -9.16 2.34
N LEU A 51 -9.39 -9.59 2.00
CA LEU A 51 -9.13 -10.95 1.55
C LEU A 51 -9.36 -11.98 2.66
N ASP A 52 -9.01 -11.66 3.92
CA ASP A 52 -9.29 -12.50 5.09
C ASP A 52 -10.79 -12.66 5.35
N CYS A 53 -11.61 -11.67 4.94
CA CYS A 53 -13.07 -11.77 4.93
C CYS A 53 -13.64 -12.64 3.80
N GLY A 54 -12.79 -13.18 2.91
CA GLY A 54 -13.18 -14.04 1.80
C GLY A 54 -13.60 -13.29 0.53
N VAL A 55 -13.22 -12.02 0.39
CA VAL A 55 -13.46 -11.26 -0.84
C VAL A 55 -12.64 -11.86 -1.99
N ASN A 56 -13.22 -11.93 -3.19
CA ASN A 56 -12.51 -12.42 -4.38
C ASN A 56 -11.38 -11.43 -4.77
N PRO A 57 -10.10 -11.86 -4.88
CA PRO A 57 -8.98 -11.00 -5.24
C PRO A 57 -9.14 -10.36 -6.63
N GLU A 58 -9.76 -11.04 -7.59
CA GLU A 58 -9.98 -10.51 -8.94
C GLU A 58 -10.98 -9.34 -8.91
N ALA A 59 -12.09 -9.52 -8.19
CA ALA A 59 -13.10 -8.49 -8.03
C ALA A 59 -12.54 -7.28 -7.25
N LEU A 60 -11.76 -7.55 -6.20
CA LEU A 60 -11.10 -6.50 -5.42
C LEU A 60 -10.12 -5.69 -6.28
N ALA A 61 -9.33 -6.37 -7.13
CA ALA A 61 -8.42 -5.70 -8.06
C ALA A 61 -9.18 -4.81 -9.05
N THR A 62 -10.32 -5.26 -9.58
CA THR A 62 -11.18 -4.42 -10.42
C THR A 62 -11.62 -3.17 -9.66
N VAL A 63 -12.19 -3.31 -8.47
CA VAL A 63 -12.65 -2.16 -7.67
C VAL A 63 -11.53 -1.16 -7.39
N VAL A 64 -10.34 -1.63 -6.99
CA VAL A 64 -9.18 -0.75 -6.74
C VAL A 64 -8.79 0.04 -8.00
N ARG A 65 -8.82 -0.59 -9.17
CA ARG A 65 -8.51 0.07 -10.45
C ARG A 65 -9.54 1.13 -10.82
N GLU A 66 -10.82 0.83 -10.63
CA GLU A 66 -11.91 1.76 -10.90
C GLU A 66 -11.81 2.98 -9.96
N LEU A 67 -11.61 2.76 -8.66
CA LEU A 67 -11.47 3.85 -7.68
C LEU A 67 -10.26 4.75 -7.97
N ARG A 68 -9.13 4.17 -8.40
CA ARG A 68 -7.95 4.96 -8.80
C ARG A 68 -8.23 5.81 -10.03
N ARG A 69 -8.97 5.29 -11.01
CA ARG A 69 -9.37 6.04 -12.19
C ARG A 69 -10.33 7.17 -11.82
N GLU A 70 -11.34 6.90 -11.01
CA GLU A 70 -12.30 7.92 -10.56
C GLU A 70 -11.61 9.01 -9.74
N ALA A 71 -10.65 8.66 -8.88
CA ALA A 71 -9.89 9.63 -8.11
C ALA A 71 -9.07 10.58 -9.01
N THR A 72 -8.45 10.07 -10.09
CA THR A 72 -7.70 10.92 -11.02
C THR A 72 -8.61 11.81 -11.86
N GLU A 73 -9.76 11.28 -12.31
CA GLU A 73 -10.78 12.04 -13.01
C GLU A 73 -11.37 13.15 -12.14
N TYR A 74 -11.67 12.83 -10.87
CA TYR A 74 -12.16 13.79 -9.89
C TYR A 74 -11.12 14.88 -9.61
N ALA A 75 -9.86 14.53 -9.38
CA ALA A 75 -8.79 15.50 -9.18
C ALA A 75 -8.64 16.45 -10.39
N ALA A 76 -8.71 15.91 -11.60
CA ALA A 76 -8.69 16.72 -12.82
C ALA A 76 -9.93 17.63 -12.95
N ALA A 77 -11.12 17.15 -12.55
CA ALA A 77 -12.33 17.95 -12.53
C ALA A 77 -12.25 19.11 -11.53
N VAL A 78 -11.74 18.85 -10.31
CA VAL A 78 -11.51 19.88 -9.29
C VAL A 78 -10.56 20.96 -9.80
N GLU A 79 -9.47 20.58 -10.46
CA GLU A 79 -8.52 21.54 -11.02
C GLU A 79 -9.16 22.42 -12.10
N ARG A 80 -9.98 21.84 -12.99
CA ARG A 80 -10.71 22.62 -14.01
C ARG A 80 -11.64 23.67 -13.38
N VAL A 81 -12.34 23.31 -12.29
CA VAL A 81 -13.21 24.25 -11.56
C VAL A 81 -12.38 25.38 -10.93
N ASN A 82 -11.23 25.05 -10.35
CA ASN A 82 -10.35 26.03 -9.73
C ASN A 82 -9.77 27.02 -10.75
N VAL A 83 -9.33 26.52 -11.91
CA VAL A 83 -8.82 27.34 -13.02
C VAL A 83 -9.91 28.23 -13.63
N ALA A 84 -11.12 27.70 -13.83
CA ALA A 84 -12.25 28.49 -14.32
C ALA A 84 -12.61 29.64 -13.35
N SER A 85 -12.56 29.37 -12.04
CA SER A 85 -12.78 30.38 -11.00
C SER A 85 -11.69 31.45 -10.98
N GLY A 86 -10.42 31.06 -11.18
CA GLY A 86 -9.29 31.98 -11.21
C GLY A 86 -9.30 32.96 -12.41
N THR A 87 -9.67 32.48 -13.60
CA THR A 87 -9.72 33.31 -14.82
C THR A 87 -10.89 34.30 -14.81
N ALA A 88 -12.04 33.94 -14.23
CA ALA A 88 -13.19 34.84 -14.07
C ALA A 88 -12.88 36.05 -13.16
N VAL A 89 -12.14 35.83 -12.08
CA VAL A 89 -11.73 36.90 -11.15
C VAL A 89 -10.75 37.87 -11.83
N ALA A 90 -9.80 37.37 -12.62
CA ALA A 90 -8.84 38.21 -13.34
C ALA A 90 -9.52 39.11 -14.39
N SER A 91 -10.50 38.58 -15.13
CA SER A 91 -11.23 39.37 -16.14
C SER A 91 -12.14 40.44 -15.53
N THR A 92 -12.72 40.17 -14.35
CA THR A 92 -13.58 41.14 -13.64
C THR A 92 -12.76 42.30 -13.07
N ARG A 93 -11.53 42.05 -12.61
CA ARG A 93 -10.63 43.08 -12.05
C ARG A 93 -10.04 44.01 -13.11
N ALA A 94 -9.98 43.61 -14.37
CA ALA A 94 -9.47 44.43 -15.46
C ALA A 94 -10.48 45.47 -16.01
N ARG A 95 -11.73 45.47 -15.52
CA ARG A 95 -12.82 46.35 -15.97
C ARG A 95 -13.22 47.44 -14.96
N GLN A 96 -12.59 47.48 -13.79
CA GLN A 96 -12.74 48.57 -12.79
C GLN A 96 -11.46 49.40 -12.77
#